data_AF-A0A842AGM0-F1
#
_entry.id   AF-A0A842AGM0-F1
#
_cell.length_a   1.000
_cell.length_b   1.000
_cell.length_c   1.000
_cell.angle_alpha   90.00
_cell.angle_beta   90.00
_cell.angle_gamma   90.00
#
_symmetry.space_group_name_H-M   'P 1'
#
loop_
_entity.id
_entity.type
_entity.pdbx_description
1 polymer ?
#
loop_
_entity_poly.entity_id
_entity_poly.type
_entity_poly.pdbx_seq_one_letter_code
_entity_poly.pdbx_strand_id
1 'polypeptide(L)'
;MRDFEVGEKLRLVINQRIVVAEVVSINAGTYTVVTPKGINYRANTHEVMPFDINEIGAAAITAKVDFIKDEERKLERLTNMFENIKNKEASFYLKVSHNNNRRDDSYYFTKTDMEAIRLGYELAVDAQVEKLLELKAELERGDYSVDETD
;
A
#
# COMPACT_ATOMS: atom_id res chain seq x y z
N MET A 1 -31.48 6.74 -19.67
CA MET A 1 -30.29 6.70 -18.79
C MET A 1 -30.82 6.47 -17.37
N ARG A 2 -30.23 5.57 -16.58
CA ARG A 2 -30.65 5.33 -15.18
C ARG A 2 -30.14 6.47 -14.30
N ASP A 3 -30.87 6.84 -13.27
CA ASP A 3 -30.35 7.73 -12.23
C ASP A 3 -29.30 6.99 -11.37
N PHE A 4 -28.28 7.72 -10.95
CA PHE A 4 -27.23 7.23 -10.03
C PHE A 4 -27.64 7.48 -8.58
N GLU A 5 -27.23 6.60 -7.68
CA GLU A 5 -27.45 6.74 -6.25
C GLU A 5 -26.24 7.37 -5.54
N VAL A 6 -26.45 7.97 -4.36
CA VAL A 6 -25.34 8.46 -3.52
C VAL A 6 -24.51 7.26 -3.05
N GLY A 7 -23.18 7.38 -3.15
CA GLY A 7 -22.22 6.30 -2.91
C GLY A 7 -21.93 5.44 -4.15
N GLU A 8 -22.65 5.65 -5.26
CA GLU A 8 -22.39 4.92 -6.50
C GLU A 8 -21.16 5.48 -7.22
N LYS A 9 -20.31 4.59 -7.74
CA LYS A 9 -19.20 4.96 -8.64
C LYS A 9 -19.74 5.16 -10.06
N LEU A 10 -19.23 6.18 -10.74
CA LEU A 10 -19.58 6.51 -12.11
C LEU A 10 -18.34 6.99 -12.88
N ARG A 11 -18.46 7.05 -14.21
CA ARG A 11 -17.48 7.66 -15.10
C ARG A 11 -17.87 9.09 -15.37
N LEU A 12 -17.02 10.03 -14.99
CA LEU A 12 -17.16 11.45 -15.20
C LEU A 12 -16.34 11.88 -16.43
N VAL A 13 -16.97 12.59 -17.37
CA VAL A 13 -16.31 13.17 -18.54
C VAL A 13 -15.91 14.61 -18.24
N ILE A 14 -14.61 14.89 -18.12
CA ILE A 14 -14.06 16.25 -17.92
C ILE A 14 -13.05 16.52 -19.02
N ASN A 15 -13.22 17.61 -19.78
CA ASN A 15 -12.26 18.04 -20.81
C ASN A 15 -11.82 16.90 -21.75
N GLN A 16 -12.78 16.10 -22.24
CA GLN A 16 -12.55 14.92 -23.09
C GLN A 16 -11.78 13.75 -22.43
N ARG A 17 -11.59 13.79 -21.11
CA ARG A 17 -11.03 12.67 -20.32
C ARG A 17 -12.13 12.00 -19.51
N ILE A 18 -12.01 10.69 -19.34
CA ILE A 18 -12.90 9.89 -18.49
C ILE A 18 -12.19 9.63 -17.16
N VAL A 19 -12.84 9.96 -16.05
CA VAL A 19 -12.33 9.79 -14.69
C VAL A 19 -13.36 9.04 -13.87
N VAL A 20 -12.95 8.10 -13.03
CA VAL A 20 -13.88 7.45 -12.08
C VAL A 20 -14.16 8.42 -10.92
N ALA A 21 -15.41 8.56 -10.53
CA ALA A 21 -15.82 9.40 -9.42
C ALA A 21 -16.99 8.76 -8.66
N GLU A 22 -17.16 9.12 -7.39
CA GLU A 22 -18.24 8.64 -6.52
C GLU A 22 -19.27 9.74 -6.30
N VAL A 23 -20.56 9.42 -6.36
CA VAL A 23 -21.65 10.38 -6.12
C VAL A 23 -21.76 10.71 -4.64
N VAL A 24 -21.56 11.97 -4.28
CA VAL A 24 -21.65 12.46 -2.90
C VAL A 24 -23.00 13.12 -2.62
N SER A 25 -23.61 13.75 -3.62
CA SER A 25 -24.96 14.32 -3.48
C SER A 25 -25.66 14.48 -4.83
N ILE A 26 -26.99 14.53 -4.80
CA ILE A 26 -27.84 14.67 -5.98
C ILE A 26 -28.76 15.86 -5.74
N ASN A 27 -28.76 16.83 -6.65
CA ASN A 27 -29.62 18.01 -6.60
C ASN A 27 -30.21 18.30 -7.97
N ALA A 28 -31.54 18.12 -8.09
CA ALA A 28 -32.31 18.52 -9.27
C ALA A 28 -31.69 18.13 -10.63
N GLY A 29 -31.21 16.88 -10.76
CA GLY A 29 -30.59 16.37 -11.99
C GLY A 29 -29.09 16.68 -12.15
N THR A 30 -28.48 17.32 -11.16
CA THR A 30 -27.02 17.52 -11.06
C THR A 30 -26.44 16.58 -10.00
N TYR A 31 -25.34 15.93 -10.32
CA TYR A 31 -24.57 15.07 -9.43
C TYR A 31 -23.37 15.85 -8.89
N THR A 32 -23.17 15.88 -7.58
CA THR A 32 -21.88 16.22 -7.00
C THR A 32 -21.10 14.95 -6.83
N VAL A 33 -19.93 14.88 -7.44
CA VAL A 33 -19.10 13.68 -7.45
C VAL A 33 -17.70 13.99 -6.94
N VAL A 34 -17.08 13.04 -6.25
CA VAL A 34 -15.71 13.14 -5.75
C VAL A 34 -14.83 12.17 -6.52
N THR A 35 -13.71 12.67 -7.03
CA THR A 35 -12.68 11.83 -7.67
C THR A 35 -11.83 11.13 -6.60
N PRO A 36 -11.10 10.05 -6.93
CA PRO A 36 -10.16 9.40 -6.01
C PRO A 36 -9.13 10.36 -5.39
N LYS A 37 -8.81 11.46 -6.08
CA LYS A 37 -7.90 12.51 -5.59
C LYS A 37 -8.57 13.51 -4.64
N GLY A 38 -9.80 13.25 -4.20
CA GLY A 38 -10.55 14.12 -3.27
C GLY A 38 -11.10 15.40 -3.91
N ILE A 39 -11.03 15.55 -5.23
CA ILE A 39 -11.54 16.75 -5.93
C ILE A 39 -13.04 16.58 -6.19
N ASN A 40 -13.82 17.57 -5.76
CA ASN A 40 -15.27 17.63 -5.98
C ASN A 40 -15.60 18.29 -7.31
N TYR A 41 -16.48 17.65 -8.08
CA TYR A 41 -17.02 18.16 -9.32
C TYR A 41 -18.54 18.18 -9.27
N ARG A 42 -19.14 19.13 -9.99
CA ARG A 42 -20.57 19.10 -10.32
C ARG A 42 -20.72 18.66 -11.77
N ALA A 43 -21.54 17.66 -11.99
CA ALA A 43 -21.72 17.03 -13.27
C ALA A 43 -23.20 16.88 -13.58
N ASN A 44 -23.58 17.17 -14.81
CA ASN A 44 -24.93 16.93 -15.30
C ASN A 44 -25.06 15.47 -15.76
N THR A 45 -26.29 15.00 -15.96
CA THR A 45 -26.59 13.62 -16.40
C THR A 45 -25.89 13.20 -17.69
N HIS A 46 -25.57 14.14 -18.58
CA HIS A 46 -24.86 13.87 -19.85
C HIS A 46 -23.33 13.82 -19.71
N GLU A 47 -22.79 14.27 -18.57
CA GLU A 47 -21.35 14.27 -18.26
C GLU A 47 -20.96 13.05 -17.41
N VAL A 48 -21.95 12.25 -17.01
CA VAL A 48 -21.75 11.04 -16.23
C VAL A 48 -22.21 9.81 -17.00
N MET A 49 -21.45 8.72 -16.88
CA MET A 49 -21.75 7.43 -17.49
C MET A 49 -21.70 6.35 -16.41
N PRO A 50 -22.48 5.26 -16.54
CA PRO A 50 -22.40 4.16 -15.61
C PRO A 50 -21.00 3.60 -15.56
N PHE A 51 -20.50 3.40 -14.34
CA PHE A 51 -19.27 2.66 -14.11
C PHE A 51 -19.64 1.18 -14.03
N ASP A 52 -19.41 0.47 -15.12
CA ASP A 52 -19.48 -0.98 -15.07
C ASP A 52 -18.18 -1.50 -14.47
N ILE A 53 -18.29 -2.16 -13.30
CA ILE A 53 -17.16 -2.83 -12.65
C ILE A 53 -16.61 -3.92 -13.58
N ASN A 54 -17.43 -4.47 -14.49
CA ASN A 54 -17.00 -5.42 -15.51
C ASN A 54 -16.13 -4.79 -16.61
N GLU A 55 -16.13 -3.46 -16.76
CA GLU A 55 -15.25 -2.72 -17.69
C GLU A 55 -13.94 -2.27 -17.06
N ILE A 56 -13.75 -2.42 -15.74
CA ILE A 56 -12.40 -2.49 -15.17
C ILE A 56 -11.86 -3.82 -15.67
N GLY A 57 -11.15 -3.78 -16.80
CA GLY A 57 -10.69 -5.00 -17.45
C GLY A 57 -9.97 -5.88 -16.42
N ALA A 58 -10.24 -7.19 -16.46
CA ALA A 58 -9.60 -8.16 -15.58
C ALA A 58 -8.08 -7.93 -15.43
N ALA A 59 -7.44 -7.42 -16.48
CA ALA A 59 -6.05 -6.96 -16.50
C ALA A 59 -5.67 -5.98 -15.36
N ALA A 60 -6.48 -4.98 -15.04
CA ALA A 60 -6.15 -4.00 -13.98
C ALA A 60 -6.27 -4.62 -12.57
N ILE A 61 -7.29 -5.46 -12.37
CA ILE A 61 -7.46 -6.21 -11.12
C ILE A 61 -6.32 -7.21 -10.96
N THR A 62 -5.99 -7.96 -12.02
CA THR A 62 -4.86 -8.88 -12.05
C THR A 62 -3.54 -8.16 -11.79
N ALA A 63 -3.32 -6.99 -12.41
CA ALA A 63 -2.11 -6.18 -12.18
C ALA A 63 -2.00 -5.74 -10.71
N LYS A 64 -3.09 -5.25 -10.09
CA LYS A 64 -3.10 -4.89 -8.66
C LYS A 64 -2.82 -6.09 -7.77
N VAL A 65 -3.42 -7.25 -8.07
CA VAL A 65 -3.19 -8.50 -7.33
C VAL A 65 -1.75 -8.98 -7.47
N ASP A 66 -1.17 -8.92 -8.67
CA ASP A 66 0.21 -9.36 -8.89
C ASP A 66 1.21 -8.40 -8.24
N PHE A 67 0.93 -7.09 -8.25
CA PHE A 67 1.69 -6.11 -7.48
C PHE A 67 1.67 -6.40 -5.99
N ILE A 68 0.50 -6.72 -5.41
CA ILE A 68 0.39 -7.12 -3.99
C ILE A 68 1.25 -8.36 -3.71
N LYS A 69 1.25 -9.37 -4.59
CA LYS A 69 2.09 -10.57 -4.43
C LYS A 69 3.59 -10.26 -4.51
N ASP A 70 3.99 -9.30 -5.34
CA ASP A 70 5.39 -8.85 -5.42
C ASP A 70 5.81 -8.17 -4.10
N GLU A 71 4.94 -7.33 -3.53
CA GLU A 71 5.16 -6.70 -2.23
C GLU A 71 5.16 -7.70 -1.07
N GLU A 72 4.34 -8.76 -1.13
CA GLU A 72 4.37 -9.89 -0.18
C GLU A 72 5.71 -10.65 -0.25
N ARG A 73 6.25 -10.86 -1.46
CA ARG A 73 7.58 -11.44 -1.64
C ARG A 73 8.70 -10.55 -1.09
N LYS A 74 8.58 -9.23 -1.19
CA LYS A 74 9.51 -8.28 -0.55
C LYS A 74 9.44 -8.41 0.98
N LEU A 75 8.24 -8.49 1.55
CA LEU A 75 8.04 -8.72 2.99
C LEU A 75 8.69 -10.04 3.43
N GLU A 76 8.45 -11.15 2.72
CA GLU A 76 9.02 -12.46 3.04
C GLU A 76 10.57 -12.39 3.09
N ARG A 77 11.19 -11.73 2.10
CA ARG A 77 12.64 -11.53 2.08
C ARG A 77 13.13 -10.71 3.27
N LEU A 78 12.46 -9.60 3.59
CA LEU A 78 12.81 -8.76 4.74
C LEU A 78 12.70 -9.52 6.06
N THR A 79 11.62 -10.28 6.26
CA THR A 79 11.42 -11.11 7.44
C THR A 79 12.50 -12.18 7.58
N ASN A 80 12.87 -12.84 6.48
CA ASN A 80 13.98 -13.81 6.48
C ASN A 80 15.33 -13.15 6.83
N MET A 81 15.59 -11.94 6.33
CA MET A 81 16.80 -11.19 6.68
C MET A 81 16.79 -10.76 8.16
N PHE A 82 15.65 -10.34 8.68
CA PHE A 82 15.48 -9.97 10.08
C PHE A 82 15.75 -11.15 11.02
N GLU A 83 15.16 -12.32 10.75
CA GLU A 83 15.41 -13.53 11.54
C GLU A 83 16.89 -13.97 11.47
N ASN A 84 17.54 -13.83 10.31
CA ASN A 84 18.98 -14.09 10.19
C ASN A 84 19.83 -13.15 11.06
N ILE A 85 19.47 -11.86 11.14
CA ILE A 85 20.16 -10.88 11.98
C ILE A 85 19.96 -11.19 13.45
N LYS A 86 18.73 -11.50 13.87
CA LYS A 86 18.40 -11.91 15.24
C LYS A 86 19.19 -13.14 15.67
N ASN A 87 19.31 -14.15 14.80
CA ASN A 87 20.12 -15.34 15.07
C ASN A 87 21.63 -15.06 15.15
N LYS A 88 22.15 -14.16 14.31
CA LYS A 88 23.54 -13.70 14.37
C LYS A 88 23.83 -12.93 15.66
N GLU A 89 22.91 -12.05 16.07
CA GLU A 89 23.00 -11.30 17.32
C GLU A 89 23.03 -12.24 18.53
N ALA A 90 22.09 -13.20 18.60
CA ALA A 90 22.07 -14.22 19.65
C ALA A 90 23.37 -15.04 19.70
N SER A 91 23.90 -15.41 18.53
CA SER A 91 25.18 -16.14 18.42
C SER A 91 26.38 -15.30 18.86
N PHE A 92 26.36 -13.99 18.62
CA PHE A 92 27.39 -13.06 19.07
C PHE A 92 27.41 -12.99 20.59
N TYR A 93 26.26 -12.82 21.25
CA TYR A 93 26.17 -12.82 22.72
C TYR A 93 26.69 -14.11 23.35
N LEU A 94 26.34 -15.27 22.78
CA LEU A 94 26.83 -16.57 23.28
C LEU A 94 28.35 -16.73 23.16
N LYS A 95 28.93 -16.28 22.04
CA LYS A 95 30.39 -16.34 21.81
C LYS A 95 31.17 -15.40 22.73
N VAL A 96 30.62 -14.24 23.05
CA VAL A 96 31.28 -13.28 23.94
C VAL A 96 31.25 -13.76 25.40
N SER A 97 30.15 -14.37 25.84
CA SER A 97 30.05 -14.98 27.19
C SER A 97 31.12 -16.05 27.47
N HIS A 98 31.61 -16.74 26.44
CA HIS A 98 32.67 -17.75 26.56
C HIS A 98 34.10 -17.19 26.53
N ASN A 99 34.30 -15.89 26.29
CA ASN A 99 35.61 -15.32 26.00
C ASN A 99 35.88 -14.07 26.88
N ASN A 100 35.94 -14.30 28.20
CA ASN A 100 36.04 -13.28 29.27
C ASN A 100 37.33 -12.41 29.32
N ASN A 101 38.10 -12.30 28.24
CA ASN A 101 39.43 -11.64 28.29
C ASN A 101 39.72 -10.62 27.17
N ARG A 102 38.71 -10.06 26.48
CA ARG A 102 38.93 -9.03 25.45
C ARG A 102 38.32 -7.67 25.84
N ARG A 103 39.22 -6.67 25.89
CA ARG A 103 39.04 -5.23 26.18
C ARG A 103 37.67 -4.64 25.81
N ASP A 104 37.08 -3.97 26.80
CA ASP A 104 35.69 -3.48 26.88
C ASP A 104 35.21 -2.63 25.70
N ASP A 105 36.00 -1.69 25.16
CA ASP A 105 35.43 -0.70 24.22
C ASP A 105 34.91 -1.31 22.91
N SER A 106 35.64 -2.26 22.31
CA SER A 106 35.26 -2.86 21.03
C SER A 106 33.96 -3.68 21.09
N TYR A 107 33.61 -4.23 22.25
CA TYR A 107 32.41 -5.03 22.45
C TYR A 107 31.15 -4.15 22.48
N TYR A 108 31.20 -3.01 23.18
CA TYR A 108 30.08 -2.08 23.26
C TYR A 108 29.69 -1.52 21.89
N PHE A 109 30.66 -1.08 21.07
CA PHE A 109 30.38 -0.58 19.71
C PHE A 109 29.72 -1.64 18.83
N THR A 110 30.24 -2.87 18.81
CA THR A 110 29.65 -3.95 18.00
C THR A 110 28.26 -4.39 18.46
N LYS A 111 27.96 -4.26 19.76
CA LYS A 111 26.64 -4.56 20.32
C LYS A 111 25.62 -3.51 19.87
N THR A 112 25.95 -2.22 20.03
CA THR A 112 25.06 -1.13 19.61
C THR A 112 24.82 -1.11 18.10
N ASP A 113 25.82 -1.46 17.28
CA ASP A 113 25.66 -1.54 15.84
C ASP A 113 24.71 -2.67 15.42
N MET A 114 24.81 -3.84 16.05
CA MET A 114 23.92 -4.97 15.76
C MET A 114 22.48 -4.71 16.22
N GLU A 115 22.29 -4.08 17.39
CA GLU A 115 20.97 -3.65 17.86
C GLU A 115 20.34 -2.60 16.93
N ALA A 116 21.12 -1.64 16.44
CA ALA A 116 20.67 -0.63 15.48
C ALA A 116 20.28 -1.25 14.13
N ILE A 117 21.09 -2.19 13.63
CA ILE A 117 20.77 -2.95 12.41
C ILE A 117 19.48 -3.73 12.62
N ARG A 118 19.31 -4.44 13.75
CA ARG A 118 18.07 -5.17 14.06
C ARG A 118 16.86 -4.24 14.04
N LEU A 119 16.94 -3.10 14.72
CA LEU A 119 15.85 -2.12 14.76
C LEU A 119 15.51 -1.57 13.37
N GLY A 120 16.52 -1.35 12.52
CA GLY A 120 16.31 -0.92 11.14
C GLY A 120 15.51 -1.93 10.31
N TYR A 121 15.78 -3.24 10.47
CA TYR A 121 15.00 -4.29 9.82
C TYR A 121 13.59 -4.45 10.42
N GLU A 122 13.45 -4.29 11.74
CA GLU A 122 12.15 -4.31 12.43
C GLU A 122 11.23 -3.22 11.85
N LEU A 123 11.71 -1.97 11.78
CA LEU A 123 10.98 -0.85 11.19
C LEU A 123 10.66 -1.06 9.70
N ALA A 124 11.58 -1.65 8.94
CA ALA A 124 11.36 -1.95 7.52
C ALA A 124 10.27 -3.01 7.31
N VAL A 125 10.21 -4.03 8.18
CA VAL A 125 9.15 -5.04 8.18
C VAL A 125 7.81 -4.40 8.51
N ASP A 126 7.74 -3.59 9.57
CA ASP A 126 6.50 -2.92 9.98
C ASP A 126 5.95 -2.01 8.87
N ALA A 127 6.82 -1.19 8.27
CA ALA A 127 6.42 -0.31 7.16
C ALA A 127 5.93 -1.10 5.93
N GLN A 128 6.56 -2.23 5.63
CA GLN A 128 6.14 -3.10 4.53
C GLN A 128 4.79 -3.78 4.81
N VAL A 129 4.53 -4.17 6.07
CA VAL A 129 3.23 -4.71 6.49
C VAL A 129 2.14 -3.66 6.35
N GLU A 130 2.38 -2.43 6.82
CA GLU A 130 1.43 -1.32 6.72
C GLU A 130 1.09 -1.03 5.25
N LYS A 131 2.10 -0.95 4.38
CA LYS A 131 1.92 -0.79 2.93
C LYS A 131 1.04 -1.89 2.34
N LEU A 132 1.26 -3.16 2.70
CA LEU A 132 0.46 -4.28 2.22
C LEU A 132 -0.99 -4.24 2.71
N LEU A 133 -1.23 -3.81 3.95
CA LEU A 133 -2.57 -3.64 4.48
C LEU A 133 -3.35 -2.57 3.71
N GLU A 134 -2.71 -1.43 3.42
CA GLU A 134 -3.34 -0.37 2.63
C GLU A 134 -3.65 -0.83 1.21
N LEU A 135 -2.71 -1.51 0.52
CA LEU A 135 -2.93 -2.03 -0.83
C LEU A 135 -4.08 -3.06 -0.88
N LYS A 136 -4.24 -3.87 0.16
CA LYS A 136 -5.37 -4.82 0.28
C LYS A 136 -6.68 -4.08 0.54
N ALA A 137 -6.67 -3.05 1.37
CA ALA A 137 -7.85 -2.21 1.61
C ALA A 137 -8.26 -1.41 0.36
N GLU A 138 -7.31 -0.92 -0.44
CA GLU A 138 -7.56 -0.33 -1.75
C GLU A 138 -8.23 -1.32 -2.71
N LEU A 139 -7.73 -2.56 -2.77
CA LEU A 139 -8.32 -3.62 -3.58
C LEU A 139 -9.78 -3.90 -3.19
N GLU A 140 -10.07 -3.97 -1.89
CA GLU A 140 -11.43 -4.15 -1.36
C GLU A 140 -12.35 -2.95 -1.65
N ARG A 141 -11.81 -1.73 -1.59
CA ARG A 141 -12.51 -0.50 -1.99
C ARG A 141 -12.68 -0.37 -3.50
N GLY A 142 -12.10 -1.27 -4.29
CA GLY A 142 -12.13 -1.25 -5.75
C GLY A 142 -11.29 -0.12 -6.35
N ASP A 143 -10.17 0.21 -5.70
CA ASP A 143 -9.09 1.00 -6.29
C ASP A 143 -8.02 0.04 -6.84
N TYR A 144 -8.00 -0.08 -8.16
CA TYR A 144 -7.08 -0.95 -8.90
C TYR A 144 -5.94 -0.17 -9.54
N SER A 145 -5.75 1.09 -9.15
CA SER A 145 -4.60 1.86 -9.59
C SER A 145 -3.33 1.25 -9.00
N VAL A 146 -2.33 1.09 -9.84
CA VAL A 146 -0.98 0.71 -9.43
C VAL A 146 -0.13 1.94 -9.72
N ASP A 147 0.30 2.63 -8.68
CA ASP A 147 1.36 3.63 -8.83
C ASP A 147 2.67 2.86 -9.05
N GLU A 148 3.07 2.74 -10.32
CA GLU A 148 4.36 2.17 -10.73
C GLU A 148 5.54 3.13 -10.50
N THR A 149 5.31 4.29 -9.88
CA THR A 149 6.36 5.25 -9.57
C THR A 149 7.13 4.81 -8.33
N ASP A 150 8.16 4.00 -8.56
CA ASP A 150 9.34 3.86 -7.70
C ASP A 150 10.15 5.18 -7.64
#